data_AF-A0A2X3F9G5-F1
#
_entry.id   AF-A0A2X3F9G5-F1
#
_cell.length_a   1.000
_cell.length_b   1.000
_cell.length_c   1.000
_cell.angle_alpha   90.00
_cell.angle_beta   90.00
_cell.angle_gamma   90.00
#
_symmetry.space_group_name_H-M   'P 1'
#
loop_
_entity.id
_entity.type
_entity.pdbx_description
1 polymer ?
#
loop_
_entity_poly.entity_id
_entity_poly.type
_entity_poly.pdbx_seq_one_letter_code
_entity_poly.pdbx_strand_id
1 'polypeptide(L)'
;MGLYAIYIGRLYAIHGTNANFGIGLRVSQGCIRLRNDDIKFLFDNVPVGTRVQLIDQPVKYSVEPDGSHWLEVHEPLSRNRAEFESDRKVPLPMTSALREFTQGPE
;
A
#
# COMPACT_ATOMS: atom_id res chain seq x y z
N MET A 1 11.40 -8.64 14.63
CA MET A 1 10.24 -7.78 14.32
C MET A 1 10.45 -6.33 14.76
N GLY A 2 11.69 -5.85 14.95
CA GLY A 2 11.88 -4.54 15.57
C GLY A 2 11.55 -4.56 17.06
N LEU A 3 11.31 -3.37 17.62
CA LEU A 3 10.98 -3.15 19.03
C LEU A 3 9.46 -3.10 19.30
N TYR A 4 8.64 -2.90 18.26
CA TYR A 4 7.19 -2.71 18.38
C TYR A 4 6.44 -3.52 17.32
N ALA A 5 5.24 -4.00 17.67
CA ALA A 5 4.35 -4.74 16.77
C ALA A 5 2.88 -4.53 17.13
N ILE A 6 2.03 -4.46 16.11
CA ILE A 6 0.57 -4.40 16.19
C ILE A 6 0.01 -5.62 15.45
N TYR A 7 -0.68 -6.50 16.16
CA TYR A 7 -1.26 -7.70 15.56
C TYR A 7 -2.60 -7.38 14.89
N ILE A 8 -2.78 -7.88 13.67
CA ILE A 8 -3.97 -7.62 12.85
C ILE A 8 -4.76 -8.91 12.51
N GLY A 9 -4.46 -10.00 13.24
CA GLY A 9 -5.11 -11.31 13.08
C GLY A 9 -4.48 -12.19 11.99
N ARG A 10 -4.93 -13.45 11.94
CA ARG A 10 -4.46 -14.46 10.96
C ARG A 10 -2.93 -14.60 10.87
N LEU A 11 -2.24 -14.45 12.01
CA LEU A 11 -0.78 -14.47 12.14
C LEU A 11 -0.03 -13.29 11.46
N TYR A 12 -0.74 -12.25 11.03
CA TYR A 12 -0.14 -11.04 10.47
C TYR A 12 0.04 -9.93 11.52
N ALA A 13 1.05 -9.10 11.29
CA ALA A 13 1.33 -7.93 12.10
C ALA A 13 1.88 -6.76 11.25
N ILE A 14 1.65 -5.56 11.77
CA ILE A 14 2.34 -4.32 11.38
C ILE A 14 3.47 -4.15 12.40
N HIS A 15 4.73 -4.20 11.98
CA HIS A 15 5.86 -4.25 12.92
C HIS A 15 7.13 -3.56 12.38
N GLY A 16 8.11 -3.36 13.28
CA GLY A 16 9.39 -2.75 12.93
C GLY A 16 10.38 -3.71 12.25
N THR A 17 11.60 -3.23 12.00
CA THR A 17 12.67 -4.03 11.41
C THR A 17 14.03 -3.74 12.04
N ASN A 18 14.84 -4.78 12.28
CA ASN A 18 16.25 -4.60 12.67
C ASN A 18 17.18 -4.51 11.45
N ALA A 19 16.64 -4.70 10.24
CA ALA A 19 17.38 -4.54 8.99
C ALA A 19 17.30 -3.10 8.50
N ASN A 20 18.40 -2.60 7.96
CA ASN A 20 18.52 -1.25 7.39
C ASN A 20 17.96 -1.14 5.95
N PHE A 21 17.33 -2.20 5.45
CA PHE A 21 16.74 -2.28 4.12
C PHE A 21 15.41 -3.08 4.17
N GLY A 22 14.63 -3.02 3.08
CA GLY A 22 13.42 -3.83 2.92
C GLY A 22 12.09 -3.09 3.04
N ILE A 23 12.09 -1.84 3.51
CA ILE A 23 10.91 -0.98 3.46
C ILE A 23 10.67 -0.57 2.01
N GLY A 24 9.42 -0.70 1.54
CA GLY A 24 9.07 -0.46 0.13
C GLY A 24 9.44 -1.62 -0.82
N LEU A 25 9.93 -2.75 -0.30
CA LEU A 25 10.32 -3.91 -1.10
C LEU A 25 9.49 -5.15 -0.74
N ARG A 26 9.31 -6.07 -1.71
CA ARG A 26 8.62 -7.35 -1.49
C ARG A 26 9.52 -8.38 -0.80
N VAL A 27 9.81 -8.17 0.48
CA VAL A 27 10.75 -9.00 1.27
C VAL A 27 10.12 -9.69 2.47
N SER A 28 8.84 -9.44 2.77
CA SER A 28 8.15 -10.07 3.89
C SER A 28 7.37 -11.31 3.44
N GLN A 29 7.14 -12.23 4.38
CA GLN A 29 6.21 -13.36 4.22
C GLN A 29 4.77 -12.96 4.58
N GLY A 30 4.39 -11.71 4.29
CA GLY A 30 3.02 -11.20 4.46
C GLY A 30 2.80 -10.21 5.62
N CYS A 31 3.75 -10.02 6.53
CA CYS A 31 3.66 -8.93 7.51
C CYS A 31 4.05 -7.57 6.89
N ILE A 32 3.58 -6.48 7.48
CA ILE A 32 3.85 -5.11 7.04
C ILE A 32 4.99 -4.55 7.90
N ARG A 33 6.06 -4.09 7.25
CA ARG A 33 7.26 -3.58 7.91
C ARG A 33 7.33 -2.07 7.80
N LEU A 34 7.66 -1.40 8.90
CA LEU A 34 7.90 0.04 8.97
C LEU A 34 9.30 0.34 9.53
N ARG A 35 9.79 1.56 9.31
CA ARG A 35 11.01 2.05 9.98
C ARG A 35 10.75 2.18 11.48
N ASN A 36 11.82 2.28 12.26
CA ASN A 36 11.76 2.24 13.72
C ASN A 36 10.90 3.36 14.31
N ASP A 37 11.08 4.59 13.84
CA ASP A 37 10.31 5.74 14.34
C ASP A 37 8.84 5.65 13.91
N ASP A 38 8.59 5.20 12.67
CA ASP A 38 7.25 5.04 12.12
C ASP A 38 6.43 3.99 12.92
N ILE A 39 7.02 2.82 13.21
CA ILE A 39 6.29 1.80 14.00
C ILE A 39 6.08 2.24 15.45
N LYS A 40 7.04 2.95 16.04
CA LYS A 40 6.88 3.51 17.39
C LYS A 40 5.71 4.48 17.42
N PHE A 41 5.65 5.40 16.46
CA PHE A 41 4.56 6.36 16.35
C PHE A 41 3.20 5.66 16.26
N LEU A 42 3.06 4.64 15.40
CA LEU A 42 1.81 3.88 15.32
C LEU A 42 1.50 3.13 16.62
N PHE A 43 2.48 2.50 17.25
CA PHE A 43 2.29 1.77 18.51
C PHE A 43 1.77 2.67 19.63
N ASP A 44 2.30 3.89 19.74
CA ASP A 44 1.92 4.84 20.79
C ASP A 44 0.54 5.48 20.53
N ASN A 45 0.06 5.52 19.27
CA ASN A 45 -1.12 6.31 18.89
C ASN A 45 -2.31 5.50 18.35
N VAL A 46 -2.15 4.22 18.02
CA VAL A 46 -3.23 3.40 17.43
C VAL A 46 -3.85 2.50 18.51
N PRO A 47 -5.12 2.75 18.92
CA PRO A 47 -5.79 1.90 19.89
C PRO A 47 -6.06 0.48 19.37
N VAL A 48 -6.12 -0.47 20.31
CA VAL A 48 -6.62 -1.83 20.03
C VAL A 48 -8.06 -1.75 19.52
N GLY A 49 -8.36 -2.50 18.46
CA GLY A 49 -9.67 -2.49 17.81
C GLY A 49 -9.77 -1.49 16.64
N THR A 50 -8.74 -0.68 16.40
CA THR A 50 -8.67 0.16 15.21
C THR A 50 -8.77 -0.70 13.94
N ARG A 51 -9.66 -0.31 13.03
CA ARG A 51 -9.87 -1.02 11.77
C ARG A 51 -8.62 -0.97 10.89
N VAL A 52 -8.21 -2.12 10.38
CA VAL A 52 -7.15 -2.25 9.36
C VAL A 52 -7.77 -2.75 8.06
N GLN A 53 -7.47 -2.05 6.96
CA GLN A 53 -7.90 -2.44 5.61
C GLN A 53 -6.69 -2.49 4.69
N LEU A 54 -6.53 -3.61 3.99
CA LEU A 54 -5.54 -3.76 2.93
C LEU A 54 -6.22 -3.46 1.59
N ILE A 55 -5.61 -2.59 0.80
CA ILE A 55 -6.09 -2.22 -0.54
C ILE A 55 -4.94 -2.40 -1.53
N ASP A 56 -5.28 -2.79 -2.76
CA ASP A 56 -4.38 -2.81 -3.90
C ASP A 56 -4.94 -1.87 -4.96
N GLN A 57 -4.47 -0.62 -4.92
CA GLN A 57 -4.94 0.48 -5.77
C GLN A 57 -3.73 1.20 -6.37
N PRO A 58 -3.15 0.67 -7.46
CA PRO A 58 -2.01 1.30 -8.13
C PRO A 58 -2.40 2.61 -8.84
N VAL A 59 -3.70 2.86 -9.04
CA VAL A 59 -4.21 4.12 -9.59
C VAL A 59 -5.14 4.75 -8.57
N LYS A 60 -4.84 6.00 -8.18
CA LYS A 60 -5.66 6.83 -7.30
C LYS A 60 -6.03 8.11 -8.04
N TYR A 61 -7.24 8.59 -7.84
CA TYR A 61 -7.71 9.82 -8.47
C TYR A 61 -8.60 10.62 -7.53
N SER A 62 -8.70 11.92 -7.78
CA SER A 62 -9.54 12.84 -7.01
C SER A 62 -10.06 13.97 -7.90
N VAL A 63 -11.26 14.46 -7.58
CA VAL A 63 -11.78 15.75 -8.03
C VAL A 63 -11.82 16.64 -6.80
N GLU A 64 -11.03 17.70 -6.80
CA GLU A 64 -10.92 18.61 -5.66
C GLU A 64 -12.07 19.63 -5.65
N PRO A 65 -12.33 20.29 -4.52
CA PRO A 65 -13.43 21.27 -4.41
C PRO A 65 -13.36 22.44 -5.40
N ASP A 66 -12.17 22.74 -5.95
CA ASP A 66 -11.96 23.77 -6.98
C ASP A 66 -12.21 23.27 -8.41
N GLY A 67 -12.60 22.00 -8.57
CA GLY A 67 -12.82 21.34 -9.85
C GLY A 67 -11.54 20.80 -10.51
N SER A 68 -10.38 20.84 -9.84
CA SER A 68 -9.16 20.22 -10.36
C SER A 68 -9.20 18.69 -10.27
N HIS A 69 -8.70 18.01 -11.31
CA HIS A 69 -8.64 16.56 -11.39
C HIS A 69 -7.20 16.09 -11.18
N TRP A 70 -6.98 15.21 -10.19
CA TRP A 70 -5.68 14.63 -9.89
C TRP A 70 -5.67 13.13 -10.16
N LEU A 71 -4.53 12.64 -10.66
CA LEU A 71 -4.27 11.24 -10.91
C LEU A 71 -2.87 10.88 -10.42
N GLU A 72 -2.77 9.84 -9.60
CA GLU A 72 -1.51 9.29 -9.11
C GLU A 72 -1.43 7.81 -9.51
N VAL A 73 -0.36 7.47 -10.24
CA VAL A 73 -0.18 6.13 -10.82
C VAL A 73 1.13 5.52 -10.32
N HIS A 74 1.04 4.29 -9.80
CA HIS A 74 2.14 3.43 -9.38
C HIS A 74 2.20 2.18 -10.24
N GLU A 75 3.35 1.50 -10.23
CA GLU A 75 3.45 0.18 -10.82
C GLU A 75 2.52 -0.81 -10.07
N PRO A 76 1.73 -1.64 -10.78
CA PRO A 76 0.87 -2.63 -10.13
C PRO A 76 1.63 -3.62 -9.26
N LEU A 77 0.99 -4.09 -8.18
CA LEU A 77 1.54 -5.16 -7.36
C LEU A 77 1.63 -6.45 -8.18
N SER A 78 2.83 -7.04 -8.25
CA SER A 78 3.04 -8.27 -9.01
C SER A 78 2.26 -9.44 -8.44
N ARG A 79 1.49 -10.13 -9.29
CA ARG A 79 0.58 -11.21 -8.85
C ARG A 79 1.26 -12.51 -8.45
N ASN A 80 2.45 -12.78 -8.98
CA ASN A 80 3.23 -13.97 -8.71
C ASN A 80 4.74 -13.68 -8.81
N ARG A 81 5.56 -14.69 -8.51
CA ARG A 81 7.02 -14.55 -8.52
C ARG A 81 7.58 -14.29 -9.92
N ALA A 82 7.06 -14.95 -10.95
CA ALA A 82 7.50 -14.75 -12.32
C ALA A 82 7.25 -13.31 -12.80
N GLU A 83 6.10 -12.73 -12.43
CA GLU A 83 5.79 -11.32 -12.72
C GLU A 83 6.71 -10.37 -11.92
N PHE A 84 7.03 -10.71 -10.67
CA PHE A 84 7.96 -9.91 -9.85
C PHE A 84 9.40 -9.93 -10.36
N GLU A 85 9.84 -11.02 -10.97
CA GLU A 85 11.18 -11.19 -11.53
C GLU A 85 11.29 -10.72 -12.99
N SER A 86 10.17 -10.31 -13.60
CA SER A 86 10.13 -9.85 -14.98
C SER A 86 10.37 -8.34 -15.08
N ASP A 87 10.96 -7.92 -16.20
CA ASP A 87 11.05 -6.53 -16.66
C ASP A 87 9.79 -6.08 -17.45
N ARG A 88 8.83 -6.98 -17.67
CA ARG A 88 7.60 -6.68 -18.42
C ARG A 88 6.66 -5.84 -17.57
N LYS A 89 6.27 -4.68 -18.11
CA LYS A 89 5.25 -3.83 -17.48
C LYS A 89 3.92 -4.58 -17.38
N VAL A 90 3.33 -4.53 -16.18
CA VAL A 90 2.00 -5.08 -15.91
C VAL A 90 0.95 -4.03 -16.31
N PRO A 91 -0.11 -4.40 -17.04
CA PRO A 91 -1.19 -3.47 -17.38
C PRO A 91 -1.84 -2.89 -16.12
N LEU A 92 -2.15 -1.59 -16.15
CA LEU A 92 -2.91 -0.95 -15.08
C LEU A 92 -4.34 -1.50 -15.05
N PRO A 93 -4.91 -1.75 -13.85
CA PRO A 93 -6.31 -2.14 -13.73
C PRO A 93 -7.21 -0.98 -14.18
N MET A 94 -7.84 -1.13 -15.35
CA MET A 94 -8.72 -0.12 -15.93
C MET A 94 -10.16 -0.34 -15.47
N THR A 95 -10.52 0.18 -14.30
CA THR A 95 -11.89 0.09 -13.77
C THR A 95 -12.85 0.98 -14.57
N SER A 96 -14.16 0.73 -14.52
CA SER A 96 -15.16 1.61 -15.15
C SER A 96 -15.09 3.02 -14.57
N ALA A 97 -14.95 3.15 -13.26
CA ALA A 97 -14.83 4.44 -12.59
C ALA A 97 -13.58 5.23 -13.01
N LEU A 98 -12.44 4.54 -13.22
CA LEU A 98 -11.24 5.19 -13.76
C LEU A 98 -11.46 5.68 -15.19
N ARG A 99 -12.17 4.90 -16.02
CA ARG A 99 -12.50 5.31 -17.39
C ARG A 99 -13.37 6.56 -17.41
N GLU A 100 -14.45 6.56 -16.62
CA GLU A 100 -15.32 7.72 -16.42
C GLU A 100 -14.52 8.94 -15.96
N PHE A 101 -13.66 8.78 -14.95
CA PHE A 101 -12.80 9.86 -14.46
C PHE A 101 -11.87 10.45 -15.54
N THR A 102 -11.26 9.58 -16.36
CA THR A 102 -10.33 10.03 -17.42
C THR A 102 -11.01 10.65 -18.64
N GLN A 103 -12.32 10.45 -18.80
CA GLN A 103 -13.08 11.00 -19.93
C GLN A 103 -13.54 12.45 -19.69
N GLY A 104 -13.42 12.96 -18.44
CA GLY A 104 -13.88 14.29 -18.06
C GLY A 104 -15.41 14.37 -17.92
N PRO A 105 -15.96 15.43 -17.30
CA PRO A 105 -17.39 15.70 -17.40
C PRO A 105 -17.76 16.01 -18.86
N GLU A 106 -18.92 15.53 -19.33
CA GLU A 106 -19.54 16.03 -20.56
C GLU A 106 -19.73 17.56 -20.53
#